data_AF-A0A6M0B5Z1-F1
#
_entry.id   AF-A0A6M0B5Z1-F1
#
_cell.length_a   1.000
_cell.length_b   1.000
_cell.length_c   1.000
_cell.angle_alpha   90.00
_cell.angle_beta   90.00
_cell.angle_gamma   90.00
#
_symmetry.space_group_name_H-M   'P 1'
#
loop_
_entity.id
_entity.type
_entity.pdbx_description
1 polymer ?
#
loop_
_entity_poly.entity_id
_entity_poly.type
_entity_poly.pdbx_seq_one_letter_code
_entity_poly.pdbx_strand_id
1 'polypeptide(L)' 'MSHLSLEQEEQLQKIGTYLSQVRQEKSIPIEEVANNTFIRLHILQALEAGQS' A
#
# COMPACT_ATOMS: atom_id res chain seq x y z
N MET A 1 0.43 -18.52 -7.99
CA MET A 1 0.38 -17.05 -8.03
C MET A 1 -0.91 -16.69 -8.75
N SER A 2 -1.91 -16.15 -8.06
CA SER A 2 -3.12 -15.65 -8.71
C SER A 2 -2.75 -14.40 -9.49
N HIS A 3 -2.86 -14.44 -10.82
CA HIS A 3 -2.63 -13.26 -11.65
C HIS A 3 -3.83 -12.34 -11.49
N LEU A 4 -3.59 -11.10 -11.08
CA LEU A 4 -4.61 -10.06 -11.11
C LEU A 4 -5.00 -9.78 -12.57
N SER A 5 -6.27 -9.42 -12.80
CA SER A 5 -6.65 -8.84 -14.09
C SER A 5 -6.06 -7.44 -14.23
N LEU A 6 -5.99 -6.92 -15.46
CA LEU A 6 -5.54 -5.54 -15.73
C LEU A 6 -6.32 -4.51 -14.90
N GLU A 7 -7.64 -4.68 -14.77
CA GLU A 7 -8.48 -3.79 -13.97
C GLU A 7 -8.12 -3.85 -12.48
N GLN A 8 -7.80 -5.04 -11.96
CA GLN A 8 -7.39 -5.22 -10.57
C GLN A 8 -6.00 -4.64 -10.30
N GLU A 9 -5.07 -4.76 -11.24
CA GLU A 9 -3.74 -4.14 -11.16
C GLU A 9 -3.86 -2.61 -11.14
N GLU A 10 -4.69 -2.03 -12.03
CA GLU A 10 -4.94 -0.59 -12.02
C GLU A 10 -5.59 -0.10 -10.72
N GLN A 11 -6.55 -0.86 -10.19
CA GLN A 11 -7.18 -0.55 -8.90
C GLN A 11 -6.17 -0.61 -7.76
N LEU A 12 -5.32 -1.65 -7.72
CA LEU A 12 -4.28 -1.80 -6.70
C LEU A 12 -3.30 -0.63 -6.75
N GLN A 13 -2.88 -0.21 -7.96
CA GLN A 13 -1.99 0.93 -8.14
C GLN A 13 -2.61 2.23 -7.63
N LYS A 14 -3.90 2.47 -7.90
CA LYS A 14 -4.63 3.66 -7.41
C LYS A 14 -4.73 3.66 -5.89
N ILE A 15 -5.06 2.52 -5.28
CA ILE A 15 -5.14 2.37 -3.82
C ILE A 15 -3.77 2.61 -3.19
N GLY A 16 -2.71 1.97 -3.70
CA GLY A 16 -1.35 2.11 -3.20
C GLY A 16 -0.86 3.56 -3.23
N THR A 17 -1.07 4.22 -4.37
CA THR A 17 -0.72 5.64 -4.56
C THR A 17 -1.46 6.53 -3.55
N TYR A 18 -2.77 6.31 -3.37
CA TYR A 18 -3.58 7.06 -2.42
C TYR A 18 -3.11 6.88 -0.98
N LEU A 19 -2.83 5.65 -0.56
CA LEU A 19 -2.35 5.36 0.80
C LEU A 19 -0.99 6.02 1.07
N SER A 20 -0.06 5.93 0.11
CA SER A 20 1.25 6.58 0.20
C SER A 20 1.13 8.09 0.32
N GLN A 21 0.25 8.71 -0.48
CA GLN A 21 -0.01 10.15 -0.42
C GLN A 21 -0.56 10.57 0.95
N VAL A 22 -1.61 9.90 1.45
CA VAL A 22 -2.21 10.21 2.75
C VAL A 22 -1.19 10.05 3.89
N ARG A 23 -0.34 9.04 3.82
CA ARG A 23 0.73 8.81 4.80
C ARG A 23 1.75 9.96 4.81
N GLN A 24 2.18 10.40 3.62
CA GLN A 24 3.12 11.51 3.45
C GLN A 24 2.52 12.85 3.90
N GLU A 25 1.25 13.12 3.56
CA GLU A 25 0.53 14.32 4.01
C GLU A 25 0.45 14.40 5.54
N LYS A 26 0.31 13.25 6.21
CA LYS A 26 0.32 13.15 7.67
C LYS A 26 1.73 13.14 8.27
N SER A 27 2.77 13.13 7.44
CA SER A 27 4.19 13.05 7.86
C SER A 27 4.48 11.89 8.81
N ILE A 28 3.79 10.75 8.64
CA ILE A 28 4.01 9.55 9.45
C ILE A 28 4.90 8.53 8.71
N PRO A 29 5.82 7.86 9.42
CA PRO A 29 6.63 6.79 8.84
C PRO A 29 5.76 5.55 8.58
N ILE A 30 6.14 4.74 7.59
CA ILE A 30 5.38 3.53 7.22
C ILE A 30 5.44 2.45 8.33
N GLU A 31 6.49 2.48 9.15
CA GLU A 31 6.66 1.66 10.35
C GLU A 31 5.59 1.97 11.41
N GLU A 32 5.19 3.23 11.54
CA GLU A 32 4.11 3.64 12.44
C GLU A 32 2.75 3.13 11.92
N VAL A 33 2.53 3.14 10.60
CA VAL A 33 1.34 2.52 10.00
C VAL A 33 1.32 1.01 10.27
N ALA A 34 2.46 0.33 10.15
CA ALA A 34 2.57 -1.10 10.47
C ALA A 34 2.20 -1.39 11.92
N ASN A 35 2.70 -0.59 12.86
CA ASN A 35 2.41 -0.74 14.28
C ASN A 35 0.93 -0.47 14.63
N ASN A 36 0.31 0.52 13.99
CA ASN A 36 -1.08 0.91 14.26
C ASN A 36 -2.12 0.00 13.59
N THR A 37 -1.78 -0.61 12.45
CA THR A 37 -2.69 -1.48 11.68
C THR A 37 -2.44 -2.97 11.90
N PHE A 38 -1.33 -3.32 12.54
CA PHE A 38 -0.84 -4.70 12.70
C PHE A 38 -0.60 -5.43 11.37
N ILE A 39 -0.42 -4.68 10.29
CA ILE A 39 -0.02 -5.21 8.97
C ILE A 39 1.51 -5.23 8.92
N ARG A 40 2.08 -6.33 8.43
CA ARG A 40 3.54 -6.45 8.30
C ARG A 40 4.09 -5.37 7.36
N LEU A 41 5.22 -4.78 7.74
CA LEU A 41 5.85 -3.69 7.00
C LEU A 41 6.02 -3.97 5.50
N HIS A 42 6.51 -5.16 5.13
CA HIS A 42 6.71 -5.51 3.71
C HIS A 42 5.40 -5.60 2.92
N ILE A 43 4.28 -5.93 3.56
CA ILE A 43 2.97 -5.95 2.90
C ILE A 43 2.48 -4.53 2.66
N LEU A 44 2.67 -3.62 3.62
CA LEU A 44 2.36 -2.20 3.43
C LEU A 44 3.22 -1.56 2.35
N GLN A 45 4.51 -1.91 2.29
CA GLN A 45 5.41 -1.46 1.23
C GLN A 45 4.98 -1.95 -0.15
N ALA A 46 4.62 -3.23 -0.28
CA ALA A 46 4.09 -3.78 -1.52
C ALA A 46 2.75 -3.11 -1.91
N LEU A 47 1.86 -2.90 -0.94
CA LEU A 47 0.58 -2.25 -1.14
C LEU A 47 0.75 -0.81 -1.64
N GLU A 48 1.59 0.01 -1.00
CA GLU A 48 1.87 1.39 -1.45
C GLU A 48 2.58 1.43 -2.82
N ALA A 49 3.35 0.39 -3.15
CA ALA A 49 3.99 0.23 -4.45
C ALA A 49 3.02 -0.29 -5.54
N GLY A 50 1.79 -0.69 -5.19
CA GLY A 50 0.83 -1.29 -6.12
C GLY A 50 1.20 -2.70 -6.55
N GLN A 51 1.99 -3.42 -5.75
CA GLN A 51 2.56 -4.73 -6.08
C GLN A 51 1.83 -5.83 -5.28
N SER A 52 1.45 -6.91 -5.97
CA SER A 52 0.80 -8.09 -5.40
C SER A 52 1.75 -9.26 -5.19
#